data_AF-A0AAD7BH76-F1
#
_entry.id   AF-A0AAD7BH76-F1
#
_cell.length_a   1.000
_cell.length_b   1.000
_cell.length_c   1.000
_cell.angle_alpha   90.00
_cell.angle_beta   90.00
_cell.angle_gamma   90.00
#
_symmetry.space_group_name_H-M   'P 1'
#
loop_
_entity.id
_entity.type
_entity.pdbx_description
1 polymer ?
#
loop_
_entity_poly.entity_id
_entity_poly.type
_entity_poly.pdbx_seq_one_letter_code
_entity_poly.pdbx_strand_id
1 'polypeptide(L)'
;LLDEFEPTKFTAETRPLTFRAIPWPVLTDPQELCVEHITWGAVDAFFEEVQLQMIVLQSGTNNVGEYVSLVGKLHRAFHPDRWKARGVLMTVMDDELRSSLEAAGNVVAQAMTPIWTESKSYT
;
A
#
# COMPACT_ATOMS: atom_id res chain seq x y z
N LEU A 1 -3.91 -8.64 -5.21
CA LEU A 1 -4.39 -8.01 -3.96
C LEU A 1 -4.75 -6.55 -4.16
N LEU A 2 -3.87 -5.69 -4.69
CA LEU A 2 -4.21 -4.28 -4.95
C LEU A 2 -5.41 -4.10 -5.90
N ASP A 3 -5.40 -4.83 -7.02
CA ASP A 3 -6.50 -4.81 -8.01
C ASP A 3 -7.82 -5.38 -7.45
N GLU A 4 -7.79 -6.10 -6.32
CA GLU A 4 -8.99 -6.55 -5.62
C GLU A 4 -9.43 -5.52 -4.55
N PHE A 5 -8.48 -4.97 -3.81
CA PHE A 5 -8.72 -3.99 -2.76
C PHE A 5 -9.35 -2.70 -3.28
N GLU A 6 -8.84 -2.15 -4.40
CA GLU A 6 -9.32 -0.89 -4.95
C GLU A 6 -10.81 -0.88 -5.35
N PRO A 7 -11.32 -1.86 -6.13
CA PRO A 7 -12.74 -1.90 -6.50
C PRO A 7 -13.64 -2.45 -5.39
N THR A 8 -13.09 -3.07 -4.35
CA THR A 8 -13.90 -3.66 -3.28
C THR A 8 -14.72 -2.59 -2.55
N LYS A 9 -16.03 -2.83 -2.48
CA LYS A 9 -16.95 -2.08 -1.63
C LYS A 9 -17.06 -2.78 -0.27
N PHE A 10 -16.40 -2.20 0.73
CA PHE A 10 -16.53 -2.64 2.12
C PHE A 10 -17.84 -2.12 2.73
N THR A 11 -18.41 -2.88 3.65
CA THR A 11 -19.65 -2.57 4.38
C THR A 11 -19.51 -3.05 5.82
N ALA A 12 -20.08 -2.34 6.78
CA ALA A 12 -19.98 -2.73 8.19
C ALA A 12 -20.58 -4.12 8.47
N GLU A 13 -21.65 -4.46 7.75
CA GLU A 13 -22.49 -5.62 8.06
C GLU A 13 -22.02 -6.90 7.37
N THR A 14 -21.55 -6.81 6.13
CA THR A 14 -21.32 -8.01 5.28
C THR A 14 -19.86 -8.19 4.86
N ARG A 15 -19.08 -7.10 4.76
CA ARG A 15 -17.67 -7.17 4.38
C ARG A 15 -16.90 -6.00 5.03
N PRO A 16 -16.71 -5.99 6.35
CA PRO A 16 -15.94 -4.95 7.00
C PRO A 16 -14.49 -5.04 6.54
N LEU A 17 -13.82 -3.88 6.50
CA LEU A 17 -12.39 -3.85 6.24
C LEU A 17 -11.67 -4.60 7.36
N THR A 18 -10.70 -5.42 6.98
CA THR A 18 -9.82 -6.11 7.92
C THR A 18 -8.37 -5.77 7.58
N PHE A 19 -7.48 -5.86 8.56
CA PHE A 19 -6.05 -5.64 8.37
C PHE A 19 -5.48 -6.45 7.19
N ARG A 20 -5.87 -7.73 7.07
CA ARG A 20 -5.40 -8.64 6.02
C ARG A 20 -5.95 -8.34 4.62
N ALA A 21 -7.05 -7.58 4.53
CA ALA A 21 -7.61 -7.18 3.23
C ALA A 21 -6.83 -6.03 2.58
N ILE A 22 -5.99 -5.33 3.35
CA ILE A 22 -5.19 -4.21 2.85
C ILE A 22 -3.88 -4.78 2.26
N PRO A 23 -3.52 -4.41 1.02
CA PRO A 23 -2.30 -4.87 0.37
C PRO A 23 -1.09 -4.06 0.87
N TRP A 24 -0.66 -4.30 2.12
CA TRP A 24 0.48 -3.61 2.73
C TRP A 24 1.77 -3.83 1.91
N PRO A 25 2.46 -2.77 1.46
CA PRO A 25 3.69 -2.89 0.69
C PRO A 25 4.88 -3.12 1.62
N VAL A 26 4.96 -4.31 2.22
CA VAL A 26 6.05 -4.74 3.13
C VAL A 26 6.48 -6.17 2.80
N LEU A 27 7.70 -6.55 3.17
CA LEU A 27 8.27 -7.89 2.89
C LEU A 27 8.02 -8.92 4.01
N THR A 28 7.23 -8.59 5.02
CA THR A 28 6.92 -9.48 6.16
C THR A 28 6.07 -10.67 5.73
N ASP A 29 6.32 -11.85 6.33
CA ASP A 29 5.52 -13.06 6.10
C ASP A 29 4.03 -12.77 6.38
N PRO A 30 3.10 -13.05 5.44
CA PRO A 30 1.67 -12.85 5.65
C PRO A 30 1.07 -13.53 6.89
N GLN A 31 1.69 -14.61 7.39
CA GLN A 31 1.25 -15.31 8.61
C GLN A 31 1.62 -14.55 9.88
N GLU A 32 2.74 -13.82 9.87
CA GLU A 32 3.27 -13.06 11.01
C GLU A 32 2.93 -11.56 10.92
N LEU A 33 2.49 -11.09 9.74
CA LEU A 33 2.20 -9.70 9.47
C LEU A 33 1.09 -9.17 10.41
N CYS A 34 1.40 -8.06 11.06
CA CYS A 34 0.54 -7.31 11.97
C CYS A 34 0.84 -5.81 11.85
N VAL A 35 0.06 -4.97 12.54
CA VAL A 35 0.09 -3.52 12.32
C VAL A 35 1.43 -2.88 12.69
N GLU A 36 2.13 -3.43 13.68
CA GLU A 36 3.44 -2.98 14.16
C GLU A 36 4.54 -3.13 13.11
N HIS A 37 4.35 -4.03 12.14
CA HIS A 37 5.27 -4.20 11.03
C HIS A 37 5.11 -3.13 9.94
N ILE A 38 4.02 -2.35 9.98
CA ILE A 38 3.76 -1.27 9.01
C ILE A 38 4.54 -0.03 9.43
N THR A 39 5.84 -0.08 9.14
CA THR A 39 6.77 1.01 9.41
C THR A 39 7.26 1.61 8.12
N TRP A 40 7.75 2.85 8.19
CA TRP A 40 8.37 3.50 7.05
C TRP A 40 9.48 2.64 6.43
N GLY A 41 10.41 2.16 7.25
CA GLY A 41 11.55 1.36 6.78
C GLY A 41 11.13 0.04 6.12
N ALA A 42 10.03 -0.57 6.55
CA ALA A 42 9.50 -1.77 5.91
C ALA A 42 8.93 -1.48 4.51
N VAL A 43 8.33 -0.30 4.32
CA VAL A 43 7.85 0.17 3.01
C VAL A 43 9.02 0.48 2.08
N ASP A 44 10.04 1.19 2.58
CA ASP A 44 11.25 1.48 1.80
C ASP A 44 11.93 0.19 1.35
N ALA A 45 12.16 -0.76 2.26
CA ALA A 45 12.78 -2.06 1.94
C ALA A 45 11.98 -2.85 0.88
N PHE A 46 10.65 -2.79 0.94
CA PHE A 46 9.80 -3.39 -0.10
C PHE A 46 10.05 -2.75 -1.47
N PHE A 47 10.10 -1.42 -1.54
CA PHE A 47 10.30 -0.74 -2.82
C PHE A 47 11.74 -0.80 -3.35
N GLU A 48 12.74 -0.90 -2.48
CA GLU A 48 14.12 -1.22 -2.87
C GLU A 48 14.17 -2.57 -3.58
N GLU A 49 13.54 -3.60 -3.01
CA GLU A 49 13.49 -4.94 -3.62
C GLU A 49 12.69 -4.95 -4.92
N VAL A 50 11.53 -4.28 -4.95
CA VAL A 50 10.72 -4.15 -6.18
C VAL A 50 11.52 -3.45 -7.29
N GLN A 51 12.24 -2.39 -6.96
CA GLN A 51 13.08 -1.68 -7.92
C GLN A 51 14.23 -2.56 -8.42
N LEU A 52 14.91 -3.28 -7.52
CA LEU A 52 15.97 -4.22 -7.87
C LEU A 52 15.46 -5.29 -8.85
N GLN A 53 14.33 -5.91 -8.53
CA GLN A 53 13.75 -6.97 -9.35
C GLN A 53 13.26 -6.47 -10.70
N MET A 54 12.56 -5.33 -10.75
CA MET A 54 11.96 -4.83 -11.98
C MET A 54 12.98 -4.10 -12.86
N ILE A 55 13.79 -3.20 -12.30
CA ILE A 55 14.67 -2.32 -13.08
C ILE A 55 16.06 -2.93 -13.28
N VAL A 56 16.67 -3.46 -12.22
CA VAL A 56 18.10 -3.83 -12.24
C VAL A 56 18.33 -5.24 -12.77
N LEU A 57 17.57 -6.21 -12.26
CA LEU A 57 17.81 -7.63 -12.53
C LEU A 57 17.09 -8.16 -13.77
N GLN A 58 15.96 -7.56 -14.16
CA GLN A 58 15.22 -7.98 -15.34
C GLN A 58 15.68 -7.23 -16.60
N SER A 59 16.10 -7.97 -17.62
CA SER A 59 16.49 -7.44 -18.93
C SER A 59 15.29 -7.43 -19.88
N GLY A 60 14.39 -6.46 -19.74
CA GLY A 60 13.19 -6.28 -20.58
C GLY A 60 12.98 -4.82 -21.01
N THR A 61 12.41 -4.61 -22.20
CA THR A 61 12.32 -3.29 -22.87
C THR A 61 11.38 -2.28 -22.19
N ASN A 62 10.58 -2.66 -21.17
CA ASN A 62 9.58 -1.77 -20.57
C ASN A 62 9.46 -1.80 -19.02
N ASN A 63 10.48 -2.30 -18.30
CA ASN A 63 10.32 -2.56 -16.86
C ASN A 63 10.25 -1.29 -16.01
N VAL A 64 10.87 -0.21 -16.47
CA VAL A 64 10.83 1.10 -15.80
C VAL A 64 9.41 1.67 -15.81
N GLY A 65 8.71 1.60 -16.95
CA GLY A 65 7.34 2.09 -17.05
C GLY A 65 6.38 1.32 -16.14
N GLU A 66 6.59 0.01 -16.00
CA GLU A 66 5.81 -0.83 -15.10
C GLU A 66 6.06 -0.49 -13.62
N TYR A 67 7.32 -0.27 -13.24
CA TYR A 67 7.68 0.19 -11.90
C TYR A 67 7.00 1.52 -11.55
N VAL A 68 7.12 2.53 -12.43
CA VAL A 68 6.50 3.85 -12.22
C VAL A 68 4.98 3.75 -12.13
N SER A 69 4.37 2.90 -12.96
CA SER A 69 2.93 2.61 -12.91
C SER A 69 2.52 1.99 -11.57
N LEU A 70 3.28 1.00 -11.07
CA LEU A 70 3.03 0.35 -9.79
C LEU A 70 3.14 1.33 -8.61
N VAL A 71 4.23 2.10 -8.54
CA VAL A 71 4.44 3.13 -7.51
C VAL A 71 3.28 4.14 -7.53
N GLY A 72 2.91 4.63 -8.72
CA GLY A 72 1.80 5.55 -8.88
C GLY A 72 0.44 4.98 -8.45
N LYS A 73 0.19 3.68 -8.71
CA LYS A 73 -1.02 3.00 -8.24
C LYS A 73 -1.05 2.89 -6.72
N LEU A 74 0.04 2.43 -6.09
CA LEU A 74 0.13 2.30 -4.64
C LEU A 74 0.04 3.65 -3.92
N HIS A 75 0.73 4.68 -4.42
CA HIS A 75 0.66 6.03 -3.87
C HIS A 75 -0.77 6.57 -3.87
N ARG A 76 -1.52 6.38 -4.97
CA ARG A 76 -2.94 6.74 -5.02
C ARG A 76 -3.78 5.88 -4.08
N ALA A 77 -3.58 4.57 -4.09
CA ALA A 77 -4.39 3.63 -3.33
C ALA A 77 -4.32 3.86 -1.81
N PHE A 78 -3.17 4.29 -1.31
CA PHE A 78 -2.93 4.61 0.11
C PHE A 78 -3.15 6.08 0.46
N HIS A 79 -3.53 6.94 -0.50
CA HIS A 79 -3.78 8.35 -0.20
C HIS A 79 -4.91 8.51 0.85
N PRO A 80 -4.72 9.30 1.93
CA PRO A 80 -5.71 9.43 3.00
C PRO A 80 -7.08 9.88 2.49
N ASP A 81 -7.12 10.87 1.59
CA ASP A 81 -8.39 11.32 0.99
C ASP A 81 -9.10 10.22 0.20
N ARG A 82 -8.37 9.28 -0.42
CA ARG A 82 -8.98 8.17 -1.15
C ARG A 82 -9.65 7.19 -0.19
N TRP A 83 -9.01 6.89 0.95
CA TRP A 83 -9.59 6.05 1.99
C TRP A 83 -10.81 6.71 2.62
N LYS A 84 -10.73 8.01 2.91
CA LYS A 84 -11.84 8.81 3.43
C LYS A 84 -13.02 8.87 2.47
N ALA A 85 -12.78 9.17 1.18
CA ALA A 85 -13.83 9.23 0.16
C ALA A 85 -14.53 7.87 -0.05
N ARG A 86 -13.80 6.78 0.10
CA ARG A 86 -14.36 5.41 0.04
C ARG A 86 -15.01 4.95 1.35
N GLY A 87 -14.83 5.69 2.44
CA GLY A 87 -15.33 5.33 3.77
C GLY A 87 -14.81 3.97 4.28
N VAL A 88 -13.66 3.48 3.79
CA VAL A 88 -13.23 2.09 4.06
C VAL A 88 -13.02 1.82 5.55
N LEU A 89 -12.44 2.78 6.28
CA LEU A 89 -12.22 2.68 7.73
C LEU A 89 -13.51 2.73 8.54
N MET A 90 -14.58 3.36 8.03
CA MET A 90 -15.87 3.45 8.72
C MET A 90 -16.57 2.08 8.83
N THR A 91 -16.12 1.10 8.05
CA THR A 91 -16.63 -0.27 8.08
C THR A 91 -16.00 -1.10 9.20
N VAL A 92 -14.92 -0.62 9.82
CA VAL A 92 -14.25 -1.27 10.95
C VAL A 92 -14.99 -0.86 12.22
N MET A 93 -15.65 -1.81 12.90
CA MET A 93 -16.46 -1.50 14.10
C MET A 93 -15.62 -1.31 15.37
N ASP A 94 -14.47 -1.96 15.44
CA ASP A 94 -13.51 -1.80 16.54
C ASP A 94 -12.75 -0.48 16.38
N ASP A 95 -12.93 0.44 17.34
CA ASP A 95 -12.33 1.77 17.29
C ASP A 95 -10.80 1.75 17.41
N GLU A 96 -10.24 0.85 18.23
CA GLU A 96 -8.79 0.73 18.42
C GLU A 96 -8.13 0.18 17.15
N LEU A 97 -8.73 -0.85 16.54
CA LEU A 97 -8.29 -1.36 15.25
C LEU A 97 -8.44 -0.29 14.18
N ARG A 98 -9.56 0.46 14.13
CA ARG A 98 -9.77 1.51 13.14
C ARG A 98 -8.67 2.58 13.23
N SER A 99 -8.37 3.06 14.43
CA SER A 99 -7.30 4.03 14.65
C SER A 99 -5.92 3.47 14.28
N SER A 100 -5.66 2.20 14.59
CA SER A 100 -4.40 1.54 14.24
C SER A 100 -4.24 1.39 12.72
N LEU A 101 -5.30 1.03 12.01
CA LEU A 101 -5.31 0.94 10.54
C LEU A 101 -5.13 2.30 9.86
N GLU A 102 -5.76 3.34 10.41
CA GLU A 102 -5.58 4.71 9.92
C GLU A 102 -4.13 5.18 10.09
N ALA A 103 -3.53 4.95 11.26
CA ALA A 103 -2.14 5.30 11.52
C ALA A 103 -1.19 4.54 10.58
N ALA A 104 -1.35 3.23 10.42
CA ALA A 104 -0.56 2.42 9.51
C ALA A 104 -0.73 2.84 8.04
N GLY A 105 -1.97 3.13 7.60
CA GLY A 105 -2.24 3.66 6.27
C GLY A 105 -1.53 4.99 6.02
N ASN A 106 -1.50 5.88 7.01
CA ASN A 106 -0.80 7.16 6.94
C ASN A 106 0.72 6.99 6.87
N VAL A 107 1.30 6.02 7.60
CA VAL A 107 2.73 5.69 7.49
C VAL A 107 3.08 5.30 6.05
N VAL A 108 2.29 4.40 5.45
CA VAL A 108 2.49 3.99 4.05
C VAL A 108 2.34 5.20 3.12
N ALA A 109 1.28 6.01 3.28
CA ALA A 109 1.05 7.18 2.43
C ALA A 109 2.22 8.17 2.46
N GLN A 110 2.79 8.41 3.65
CA GLN A 110 3.94 9.28 3.82
C GLN A 110 5.21 8.68 3.20
N ALA A 111 5.49 7.40 3.46
CA ALA A 111 6.65 6.70 2.88
C ALA A 111 6.58 6.63 1.34
N MET A 112 5.38 6.46 0.79
CA MET A 112 5.14 6.45 -0.66
C MET A 112 5.44 7.80 -1.34
N THR A 113 5.38 8.93 -0.62
CA THR A 113 5.52 10.27 -1.21
C THR A 113 6.90 10.52 -1.82
N PRO A 114 8.03 10.31 -1.11
CA PRO A 114 9.35 10.43 -1.71
C PRO A 114 9.59 9.37 -2.80
N ILE A 115 9.18 8.12 -2.58
CA ILE A 115 9.31 7.03 -3.58
C ILE A 115 8.60 7.41 -4.89
N TRP A 116 7.38 7.95 -4.79
CA TRP A 116 6.63 8.41 -5.96
C TRP A 116 7.29 9.59 -6.66
N THR A 117 7.79 10.55 -5.89
CA THR A 117 8.53 11.70 -6.42
C THR A 117 9.77 11.24 -7.19
N GLU A 118 10.57 10.35 -6.59
CA GLU A 118 11.77 9.78 -7.21
C GLU A 118 11.41 8.98 -8.46
N SER A 119 10.36 8.16 -8.41
CA SER A 119 9.98 7.28 -9.52
C SER A 119 9.73 8.03 -10.84
N LYS A 120 9.28 9.30 -10.76
CA LYS A 120 9.06 10.16 -11.94
C LYS A 120 10.35 10.60 -12.61
N SER A 121 11.49 10.48 -11.94
CA SER A 121 12.80 10.79 -12.52
C SER A 121 13.26 9.71 -13.50
N TYR A 122 12.62 8.53 -13.50
CA TYR A 122 12.88 7.47 -14.46
C TYR A 122 12.14 7.64 -15.79
N THR A 123 11.22 8.60 -15.91
CA THR A 123 10.45 8.93 -17.11
C THR A 123 10.87 10.25 -17.71
#